data_AF-A0A4P6X9M3-F1
#
_entry.id   AF-A0A4P6X9M3-F1
#
_cell.length_a   1.000
_cell.length_b   1.000
_cell.length_c   1.000
_cell.angle_alpha   90.00
_cell.angle_beta   90.00
_cell.angle_gamma   90.00
#
_symmetry.space_group_name_H-M   'P 1'
#
loop_
_entity.id
_entity.type
_entity.pdbx_description
1 polymer ?
#
loop_
_entity_poly.entity_id
_entity_poly.type
_entity_poly.pdbx_seq_one_letter_code
_entity_poly.pdbx_strand_id
1 'polypeptide(L)'
;MILSLLFALQSETSPVTPIDPDIVVLANKLRRIDVDMKLKKRGGIVTLASCRVTRPSGEVELDAIPCGVAQQCMTEGVVSRRQLVACVEDKSNRKIDAIVAARREAATKR
;
A
#
# COMPACT_ATOMS: atom_id res chain seq x y z
N MET A 1 -54.65 -8.34 -38.31
CA MET A 1 -53.77 -7.41 -39.05
C MET A 1 -53.00 -6.63 -38.00
N ILE A 2 -51.85 -7.13 -37.53
CA ILE A 2 -50.49 -7.03 -38.10
C ILE A 2 -49.90 -5.63 -37.93
N LEU A 3 -48.76 -5.57 -37.22
CA LEU A 3 -47.70 -4.54 -37.19
C LEU A 3 -48.12 -3.12 -36.74
N SER A 4 -47.49 -2.54 -35.72
CA SER A 4 -46.06 -2.25 -35.78
C SER A 4 -45.39 -2.22 -34.40
N LEU A 5 -44.41 -3.11 -34.24
CA LEU A 5 -43.22 -2.90 -33.42
C LEU A 5 -42.48 -1.64 -33.91
N LEU A 6 -41.58 -1.13 -33.05
CA LEU A 6 -40.41 -0.26 -33.30
C LEU A 6 -40.56 1.10 -32.60
N PHE A 7 -39.59 1.66 -31.89
CA PHE A 7 -38.26 1.25 -31.47
C PHE A 7 -37.78 2.45 -30.65
N ALA A 8 -37.70 2.31 -29.32
CA ALA A 8 -37.01 3.30 -28.50
C ALA A 8 -36.53 2.65 -27.21
N LEU A 9 -35.77 1.55 -27.33
CA LEU A 9 -34.71 1.31 -26.36
C LEU A 9 -33.71 2.46 -26.56
N GLN A 10 -33.90 3.54 -25.81
CA GLN A 10 -32.84 4.50 -25.61
C GLN A 10 -31.80 3.79 -24.75
N SER A 11 -30.70 3.41 -25.39
CA SER A 11 -29.51 2.92 -24.72
C SER A 11 -29.10 3.94 -23.66
N GLU A 12 -29.40 3.65 -22.39
CA GLU A 12 -28.73 4.26 -21.26
C GLU A 12 -27.29 3.78 -21.29
N THR A 13 -26.48 4.41 -22.14
CA THR A 13 -25.02 4.40 -21.99
C THR A 13 -24.77 5.10 -20.67
N SER A 14 -24.75 4.33 -19.57
CA SER A 14 -24.24 4.82 -18.29
C SER A 14 -22.90 5.49 -18.59
N PRO A 15 -22.74 6.79 -18.30
CA PRO A 15 -21.46 7.42 -18.46
C PRO A 15 -20.50 6.63 -17.57
N VAL A 16 -19.50 5.99 -18.20
CA VAL A 16 -18.33 5.51 -17.49
C VAL A 16 -17.77 6.73 -16.79
N THR A 17 -18.09 6.88 -15.50
CA THR A 17 -17.59 7.98 -14.71
C THR A 17 -16.06 7.82 -14.74
N PRO A 18 -15.32 8.81 -15.24
CA PRO A 18 -13.87 8.76 -15.16
C PRO A 18 -13.54 8.50 -13.70
N ILE A 19 -12.82 7.41 -13.42
CA ILE A 19 -12.37 7.12 -12.06
C ILE A 19 -11.54 8.33 -11.66
N ASP A 20 -12.08 9.15 -10.75
CA ASP A 20 -11.41 10.35 -10.28
C ASP A 20 -10.06 9.93 -9.69
N PRO A 21 -8.93 10.45 -10.21
CA PRO A 21 -7.61 10.08 -9.71
C PRO A 21 -7.48 10.30 -8.20
N ASP A 22 -8.23 11.25 -7.62
CA ASP A 22 -8.20 11.53 -6.18
C ASP A 22 -8.85 10.41 -5.35
N ILE A 23 -9.86 9.71 -5.89
CA ILE A 23 -10.50 8.57 -5.22
C ILE A 23 -9.56 7.36 -5.19
N VAL A 24 -8.78 7.14 -6.25
CA VAL A 24 -7.77 6.06 -6.30
C VAL A 24 -6.63 6.31 -5.31
N VAL A 25 -6.21 7.57 -5.17
CA VAL A 25 -5.18 7.96 -4.19
C VAL A 25 -5.68 7.76 -2.76
N LEU A 26 -6.94 8.11 -2.46
CA LEU A 26 -7.53 7.87 -1.14
C LEU A 26 -7.66 6.37 -0.86
N ALA A 27 -8.15 5.59 -1.82
CA ALA A 27 -8.27 4.13 -1.68
C ALA A 27 -6.90 3.45 -1.47
N ASN A 28 -5.86 3.90 -2.17
CA ASN A 28 -4.49 3.41 -1.98
C ASN A 28 -3.90 3.85 -0.63
N LYS A 29 -4.18 5.06 -0.15
CA LYS A 29 -3.79 5.50 1.21
C LYS A 29 -4.51 4.73 2.32
N LEU A 30 -5.71 4.21 2.05
CA LEU A 30 -6.48 3.42 3.01
C LEU A 30 -6.04 1.95 3.08
N ARG A 31 -5.23 1.46 2.14
CA ARG A 31 -4.63 0.11 2.20
C ARG A 31 -3.54 0.07 3.26
N ARG A 32 -3.92 -0.24 4.50
CA ARG A 32 -2.97 -0.48 5.60
C ARG A 32 -2.29 -1.83 5.43
N ILE A 33 -0.96 -1.81 5.37
CA ILE A 33 -0.12 -2.99 5.55
C ILE A 33 0.13 -3.15 7.05
N ASP A 34 -0.35 -4.24 7.64
CA ASP A 34 -0.01 -4.57 9.03
C ASP A 34 1.14 -5.58 9.04
N VAL A 35 2.07 -5.40 9.98
CA VAL A 35 3.18 -6.33 10.21
C VAL A 35 3.29 -6.73 11.67
N ASP A 36 3.56 -8.01 11.92
CA ASP A 36 4.03 -8.50 13.22
C ASP A 36 5.56 -8.55 13.23
N MET A 37 6.15 -7.93 14.26
CA MET A 37 7.59 -7.89 14.47
C MET A 37 7.93 -8.43 15.86
N LYS A 38 8.83 -9.41 15.90
CA LYS A 38 9.35 -9.98 17.14
C LYS A 38 10.80 -9.58 17.33
N LEU A 39 11.10 -9.02 18.48
CA LEU A 39 12.45 -8.66 18.91
C LEU A 39 12.98 -9.69 19.90
N LYS A 40 14.27 -9.98 19.81
CA LYS A 40 15.01 -10.75 20.83
C LYS A 40 16.14 -9.89 21.38
N LYS A 41 16.34 -9.96 22.69
CA LYS A 41 17.49 -9.34 23.37
C LYS A 41 18.43 -10.45 23.84
N ARG A 42 19.68 -10.43 23.39
CA ARG A 42 20.72 -11.38 23.83
C ARG A 42 22.02 -10.62 24.09
N GLY A 43 22.58 -10.77 25.29
CA GLY A 43 23.83 -10.11 25.65
C GLY A 43 23.80 -8.57 25.54
N GLY A 44 22.64 -7.96 25.80
CA GLY A 44 22.45 -6.50 25.64
C GLY A 44 22.11 -6.05 24.21
N ILE A 45 22.33 -6.90 23.22
CA ILE A 45 22.05 -6.59 21.80
C ILE A 45 20.59 -6.92 21.48
N VAL A 46 19.88 -5.96 20.87
CA VAL A 46 18.52 -6.15 20.36
C VAL A 46 18.60 -6.57 18.89
N THR A 47 17.87 -7.62 18.52
CA THR A 47 17.84 -8.18 17.16
C THR A 47 16.40 -8.41 16.72
N LEU A 48 16.12 -8.22 15.43
CA LEU A 48 14.85 -8.62 14.82
C LEU A 48 14.86 -10.14 14.64
N ALA A 49 14.00 -10.83 15.39
CA ALA A 49 13.88 -12.28 15.35
C ALA A 49 12.95 -12.77 14.22
N SER A 50 11.90 -11.99 13.95
CA SER A 50 11.01 -12.25 12.81
C SER A 50 10.26 -10.97 12.43
N CYS A 51 9.96 -10.83 11.14
CA CYS A 51 8.98 -9.89 10.61
C CYS A 51 8.03 -10.65 9.67
N ARG A 52 6.73 -10.41 9.80
CA ARG A 52 5.70 -11.04 8.98
C ARG A 52 4.60 -10.04 8.66
N VAL A 53 4.21 -9.95 7.40
CA VAL A 53 3.00 -9.23 6.99
C VAL A 53 1.77 -10.00 7.49
N THR A 54 0.92 -9.34 8.27
CA THR A 54 -0.31 -9.89 8.84
C THR A 54 -1.55 -9.39 8.11
N ARG A 55 -1.50 -8.20 7.51
CA ARG A 55 -2.51 -7.69 6.57
C ARG A 55 -1.80 -7.15 5.33
N PRO A 56 -1.86 -7.84 4.17
CA PRO A 56 -1.28 -7.33 2.94
C PRO A 56 -2.14 -6.22 2.32
N SER A 57 -1.51 -5.32 1.58
CA SER A 57 -2.18 -4.33 0.72
C SER A 57 -2.77 -4.96 -0.55
N GLY A 58 -2.30 -6.14 -0.93
CA GLY A 58 -2.64 -6.79 -2.20
C GLY A 58 -1.62 -6.50 -3.31
N GLU A 59 -0.58 -5.73 -3.02
CA GLU A 59 0.49 -5.40 -3.96
C GLU A 59 1.83 -5.92 -3.43
N VAL A 60 2.37 -6.96 -4.07
CA VAL A 60 3.59 -7.65 -3.63
C VAL A 60 4.78 -6.70 -3.43
N GLU A 61 4.92 -5.71 -4.30
CA GLU A 61 5.99 -4.71 -4.21
C GLU A 61 5.86 -3.87 -2.92
N LEU A 62 4.64 -3.44 -2.57
CA LEU A 62 4.42 -2.64 -1.37
C LEU A 62 4.51 -3.50 -0.10
N ASP A 63 3.99 -4.73 -0.16
CA ASP A 63 3.97 -5.68 0.95
C ASP A 63 5.38 -6.13 1.38
N ALA A 64 6.37 -6.08 0.48
CA ALA A 64 7.75 -6.39 0.78
C ALA A 64 8.48 -5.29 1.58
N ILE A 65 7.97 -4.05 1.56
CA ILE A 65 8.67 -2.88 2.10
C ILE A 65 8.88 -2.94 3.61
N PRO A 66 7.84 -3.19 4.45
CA PRO A 66 7.99 -2.98 5.89
C PRO A 66 9.00 -3.92 6.53
N CYS A 67 9.07 -5.18 6.10
CA CYS A 67 10.05 -6.12 6.63
C CYS A 67 11.48 -5.84 6.16
N GLY A 68 11.67 -5.38 4.92
CA GLY A 68 12.98 -4.91 4.47
C GLY A 68 13.45 -3.68 5.26
N VAL A 69 12.54 -2.74 5.50
CA VAL A 69 12.79 -1.55 6.33
C VAL A 69 13.08 -1.93 7.78
N ALA A 70 12.38 -2.91 8.35
CA ALA A 70 12.64 -3.37 9.72
C ALA A 70 14.09 -3.86 9.89
N GLN A 71 14.62 -4.61 8.92
CA GLN A 71 16.01 -5.05 8.94
C GLN A 71 17.00 -3.88 8.77
N GLN A 72 16.67 -2.90 7.93
CA GLN A 72 17.43 -1.67 7.80
C GLN A 72 17.49 -0.89 9.12
N CYS A 73 16.34 -0.67 9.78
CA CYS A 73 16.26 0.01 11.07
C CYS A 73 17.09 -0.69 12.16
N MET A 74 17.12 -2.02 12.18
CA MET A 74 18.00 -2.77 13.09
C MET A 74 19.48 -2.48 12.85
N THR A 75 19.88 -2.38 11.58
CA THR A 75 21.26 -2.07 11.18
C THR A 75 21.65 -0.63 11.55
N GLU A 76 20.67 0.28 11.57
CA GLU A 76 20.83 1.67 12.01
C GLU A 76 20.86 1.83 13.55
N GLY A 77 20.74 0.73 14.31
CA GLY A 77 21.00 0.73 15.75
C GLY A 77 19.80 1.06 16.64
N VAL A 78 18.56 0.80 16.20
CA VAL A 78 17.39 0.92 17.09
C VAL A 78 17.52 -0.02 18.30
N VAL A 79 17.34 0.52 19.51
CA VAL A 79 17.59 -0.22 20.77
C VAL A 79 16.31 -0.64 21.50
N SER A 80 15.13 -0.31 20.96
CA SER A 80 13.85 -0.62 21.60
C SER A 80 12.76 -0.91 20.58
N ARG A 81 11.71 -1.62 21.02
CA ARG A 81 10.52 -1.90 20.20
C ARG A 81 9.87 -0.62 19.70
N ARG A 82 9.75 0.40 20.55
CA ARG A 82 9.12 1.68 20.19
C ARG A 82 9.92 2.40 19.10
N GLN A 83 11.24 2.44 19.21
CA GLN A 83 12.10 3.03 18.18
C GLN A 83 12.04 2.24 16.87
N LEU A 84 12.01 0.90 16.94
CA LEU A 84 11.85 0.09 15.73
C LEU A 84 10.52 0.39 15.03
N VAL A 85 9.41 0.44 15.76
CA VAL A 85 8.09 0.76 15.19
C VAL A 85 8.11 2.13 14.52
N ALA A 86 8.59 3.17 15.21
CA ALA A 86 8.65 4.51 14.65
C ALA A 86 9.55 4.59 13.41
N CYS A 87 10.70 3.91 13.41
CA CYS A 87 11.59 3.85 12.26
C CYS A 87 10.95 3.13 11.07
N VAL A 88 10.28 2.00 11.33
CA VAL A 88 9.60 1.23 10.28
C VAL A 88 8.45 2.00 9.68
N GLU A 89 7.62 2.64 10.51
CA GLU A 89 6.50 3.46 10.05
C GLU A 89 6.98 4.62 9.17
N ASP A 90 7.90 5.47 9.65
CA ASP A 90 8.37 6.63 8.89
C ASP A 90 9.02 6.22 7.56
N LYS A 91 9.97 5.27 7.58
CA LYS A 91 10.68 4.87 6.37
C LYS A 91 9.81 4.08 5.39
N SER A 92 8.91 3.23 5.88
CA SER A 92 8.00 2.48 5.00
C SER A 92 7.03 3.45 4.33
N ASN A 93 6.45 4.39 5.07
CA ASN A 93 5.57 5.41 4.50
C ASN A 93 6.27 6.22 3.42
N ARG A 94 7.49 6.71 3.67
CA ARG A 94 8.27 7.43 2.65
C ARG A 94 8.54 6.60 1.39
N LYS A 95 8.90 5.33 1.54
CA LYS A 95 9.16 4.43 0.39
C LYS A 95 7.89 4.14 -0.41
N ILE A 96 6.79 3.84 0.29
CA ILE A 96 5.49 3.59 -0.33
C ILE A 96 5.00 4.85 -1.07
N ASP A 97 5.05 6.02 -0.41
CA ASP A 97 4.65 7.30 -0.99
C ASP A 97 5.45 7.59 -2.27
N ALA A 98 6.76 7.33 -2.27
CA ALA A 98 7.61 7.51 -3.45
C ALA A 98 7.20 6.60 -4.62
N ILE A 99 6.89 5.33 -4.34
CA ILE A 99 6.43 4.37 -5.37
C ILE A 99 5.08 4.81 -5.95
N VAL A 100 4.14 5.19 -5.08
CA VAL A 100 2.81 5.66 -5.51
C VAL A 100 2.93 6.94 -6.34
N ALA A 101 3.75 7.89 -5.91
CA ALA A 101 4.00 9.13 -6.66
C ALA A 101 4.61 8.84 -8.04
N ALA A 102 5.63 7.98 -8.12
CA ALA A 102 6.26 7.62 -9.39
C ALA A 102 5.28 6.97 -10.37
N ARG A 103 4.40 6.09 -9.88
CA ARG A 103 3.35 5.46 -10.70
C ARG A 103 2.32 6.46 -11.20
N ARG A 104 1.95 7.45 -10.38
CA ARG A 104 1.06 8.55 -10.79
C ARG A 104 1.68 9.34 -11.94
N GLU A 105 2.92 9.76 -11.80
CA GLU A 105 3.62 10.52 -12.85
C GLU A 105 3.71 9.73 -14.16
N ALA A 106 3.97 8.42 -14.07
CA ALA A 106 3.98 7.54 -15.23
C ALA A 106 2.60 7.39 -15.89
N ALA A 107 1.51 7.45 -15.12
CA ALA A 107 0.15 7.39 -15.64
C ALA A 107 -0.26 8.70 -16.33
N THR A 108 0.15 9.87 -15.83
CA THR A 108 -0.17 11.18 -16.44
C THR A 108 0.62 11.46 -17.72
N LYS A 109 1.78 10.81 -17.91
CA LYS A 109 2.61 10.94 -19.11
C LYS A 109 2.19 10.01 -20.26
N ARG A 110 1.21 9.14 -20.05
CA ARG A 110 0.62 8.27 -21.07
C ARG A 110 -0.63 8.92 -21.66
#